data_AF-A0A1Z1WCC2-F1
#
_entry.id   AF-A0A1Z1WCC2-F1
#
_cell.length_a   1.000
_cell.length_b   1.000
_cell.length_c   1.000
_cell.angle_alpha   90.00
_cell.angle_beta   90.00
_cell.angle_gamma   90.00
#
_symmetry.space_group_name_H-M   'P 1'
#
loop_
_entity.id
_entity.type
_entity.pdbx_description
1 polymer ?
#
loop_
_entity_poly.entity_id
_entity_poly.type
_entity_poly.pdbx_seq_one_letter_code
_entity_poly.pdbx_strand_id
1 'polypeptide(L)'
;MSLSVHGLWGAWNVLAKGTLGVAASVLLAATTELRELLLGLQRLKLPPLLVQIASFMIRYGDVVADEMRRMRIARESRGFEARGVRHWGVLAKSAGALFIRSYERGERVHLAMVSRGYAGSMPVIDEVAATRAQWTYALILPLTALAVCLLGWTLS
;
A
#
# COMPACT_ATOMS: atom_id res chain seq x y z
N MET A 1 -0.72 29.63 35.57
CA MET A 1 -0.27 29.63 34.16
C MET A 1 0.76 28.54 33.83
N SER A 2 1.04 27.56 34.70
CA SER A 2 2.00 26.46 34.42
C SER A 2 1.40 25.28 33.62
N LEU A 3 0.08 25.13 33.61
CA LEU A 3 -0.62 24.06 32.88
C LEU A 3 -0.56 24.24 31.35
N SER A 4 -0.52 25.47 30.82
CA SER A 4 -0.51 25.69 29.37
C SER A 4 0.86 25.43 28.74
N VAL A 5 1.95 25.57 29.50
CA VAL A 5 3.31 25.34 28.99
C VAL A 5 3.54 23.85 28.71
N HIS A 6 3.14 22.99 29.65
CA HIS A 6 3.23 21.53 29.44
C HIS A 6 2.28 21.05 28.33
N GLY A 7 1.08 21.62 28.22
CA GLY A 7 0.15 21.34 27.12
C GLY A 7 0.69 21.76 25.76
N LEU A 8 1.37 22.92 25.68
CA LEU A 8 1.99 23.42 24.45
C LEU A 8 3.14 22.52 23.98
N TRP A 9 3.99 22.05 24.91
CA TRP A 9 5.05 21.07 24.60
C TRP A 9 4.48 19.73 24.12
N GLY A 10 3.39 19.27 24.73
CA GLY A 10 2.68 18.08 24.27
C GLY A 10 2.13 18.24 22.85
N ALA A 11 1.45 19.36 22.58
CA ALA A 11 0.91 19.69 21.27
C ALA A 11 2.01 19.79 20.20
N TRP A 12 3.14 20.42 20.54
CA TRP A 12 4.30 20.51 19.66
C TRP A 12 4.87 19.13 19.31
N ASN A 13 5.03 18.24 20.29
CA ASN A 13 5.56 16.89 20.06
C ASN A 13 4.63 16.06 19.16
N VAL A 14 3.31 16.18 19.34
CA VAL A 14 2.32 15.51 18.48
C VAL A 14 2.39 16.05 17.05
N LEU A 15 2.43 17.36 16.88
CA LEU A 15 2.53 18.00 15.55
C LEU A 15 3.82 17.61 14.84
N ALA A 16 4.95 17.63 15.54
CA ALA A 16 6.24 17.24 14.96
C ALA A 16 6.25 15.76 14.55
N LYS A 17 5.84 14.84 15.43
CA LYS A 17 5.78 13.40 15.10
C LYS A 17 4.80 13.11 13.97
N GLY A 18 3.64 13.77 13.98
CA GLY A 18 2.62 13.61 12.94
C GLY A 18 3.13 14.05 11.57
N THR A 19 3.70 15.25 11.49
CA THR A 19 4.23 15.78 10.22
C THR A 19 5.41 14.98 9.70
N LEU A 20 6.35 14.57 10.57
CA LEU A 20 7.48 13.70 10.20
C LEU A 20 7.01 12.34 9.70
N GLY A 21 6.04 11.71 10.38
CA GLY A 21 5.49 10.42 9.98
C GLY A 21 4.79 10.47 8.61
N VAL A 22 4.00 11.51 8.36
CA VAL A 22 3.34 11.72 7.06
C VAL A 22 4.37 11.99 5.97
N ALA A 23 5.34 12.89 6.21
CA ALA A 23 6.39 13.19 5.25
C ALA A 23 7.22 11.95 4.89
N ALA A 24 7.62 11.16 5.88
CA ALA A 24 8.34 9.90 5.65
C ALA A 24 7.51 8.90 4.85
N SER A 25 6.22 8.76 5.17
CA SER A 25 5.31 7.85 4.44
C SER A 25 5.11 8.27 2.99
N VAL A 26 4.93 9.57 2.73
CA VAL A 26 4.80 10.11 1.37
C VAL A 26 6.09 9.95 0.58
N LEU A 27 7.24 10.24 1.19
CA LEU A 27 8.55 10.08 0.53
C LEU A 27 8.81 8.62 0.20
N LEU A 28 8.51 7.68 1.10
CA LEU A 28 8.60 6.25 0.83
C LEU A 28 7.70 5.85 -0.35
N ALA A 29 6.43 6.26 -0.34
CA ALA A 29 5.48 5.95 -1.40
C ALA A 29 5.86 6.58 -2.76
N ALA A 30 6.50 7.74 -2.77
CA ALA A 30 6.89 8.44 -3.99
C ALA A 30 8.22 7.94 -4.59
N THR A 31 9.09 7.34 -3.78
CA THR A 31 10.46 6.97 -4.20
C THR A 31 10.69 5.46 -4.34
N THR A 32 9.83 4.63 -3.74
CA THR A 32 10.00 3.17 -3.72
C THR A 32 8.89 2.51 -4.51
N GLU A 33 9.25 1.61 -5.43
CA GLU A 33 8.25 0.81 -6.13
C GLU A 33 7.59 -0.19 -5.17
N LEU A 34 6.28 -0.44 -5.37
CA LEU A 34 5.52 -1.33 -4.49
C LEU A 34 6.09 -2.76 -4.46
N ARG A 35 6.75 -3.18 -5.54
CA ARG A 35 7.47 -4.46 -5.63
C ARG A 35 8.71 -4.50 -4.74
N GLU A 36 9.49 -3.43 -4.72
CA GLU A 36 10.68 -3.31 -3.86
C GLU A 36 10.29 -3.28 -2.39
N LEU A 37 9.15 -2.67 -2.07
CA LEU A 37 8.60 -2.67 -0.72
C LEU A 37 8.26 -4.09 -0.25
N LEU A 38 7.70 -4.96 -1.12
CA LEU A 38 7.46 -6.37 -0.79
C LEU A 38 8.75 -7.15 -0.54
N LEU A 39 9.81 -6.88 -1.31
CA LEU A 39 11.13 -7.48 -1.07
C LEU A 39 11.69 -7.04 0.29
N GLY A 40 11.51 -5.77 0.64
CA GLY A 40 11.83 -5.23 1.96
C GLY A 40 11.09 -5.97 3.07
N LEU A 41 9.78 -6.20 2.91
CA LEU A 41 8.97 -6.98 3.85
C LEU A 41 9.46 -8.43 3.98
N GLN A 42 9.86 -9.06 2.87
CA GLN A 42 10.43 -10.41 2.91
C GLN A 42 11.76 -10.44 3.70
N ARG A 43 12.62 -9.43 3.54
CA ARG A 43 13.86 -9.28 4.34
C ARG A 43 13.59 -9.05 5.83
N LEU A 44 12.45 -8.43 6.16
CA LEU A 44 11.95 -8.29 7.53
C LEU A 44 11.34 -9.58 8.10
N LYS A 45 11.52 -10.72 7.43
CA LYS A 45 11.06 -12.07 7.85
C LYS A 45 9.54 -12.22 7.92
N LEU A 46 8.79 -11.51 7.07
CA LEU A 46 7.35 -11.80 6.91
C LEU A 46 7.16 -13.22 6.33
N PRO A 47 6.13 -13.96 6.79
CA PRO A 47 5.79 -15.27 6.23
C PRO A 47 5.66 -15.23 4.69
N PRO A 48 6.28 -16.16 3.95
CA PRO A 48 6.27 -16.17 2.48
C PRO A 48 4.87 -16.12 1.87
N LEU A 49 3.89 -16.76 2.53
CA LEU A 49 2.48 -16.74 2.12
C LEU A 49 1.90 -15.32 2.08
N LEU A 50 2.21 -14.47 3.07
CA LEU A 50 1.70 -13.10 3.12
C LEU A 50 2.34 -12.24 2.02
N VAL A 51 3.64 -12.40 1.79
CA VAL A 51 4.36 -11.72 0.69
C VAL A 51 3.77 -12.14 -0.65
N GLN A 52 3.43 -13.41 -0.82
CA GLN A 52 2.82 -13.93 -2.03
C GLN A 52 1.41 -13.37 -2.26
N ILE A 53 0.56 -13.37 -1.22
CA ILE A 53 -0.79 -12.78 -1.31
C ILE A 53 -0.66 -11.30 -1.70
N ALA A 54 0.21 -10.55 -1.05
CA ALA A 54 0.45 -9.15 -1.40
C ALA A 54 0.96 -8.98 -2.84
N SER A 55 1.87 -9.85 -3.30
CA SER A 55 2.36 -9.85 -4.68
C SER A 55 1.23 -10.06 -5.69
N PHE A 56 0.30 -10.96 -5.41
CA PHE A 56 -0.89 -11.17 -6.23
C PHE A 56 -1.83 -9.97 -6.21
N MET A 57 -2.02 -9.35 -5.04
CA MET A 57 -2.83 -8.12 -4.92
C MET A 57 -2.26 -6.99 -5.77
N ILE A 58 -0.94 -6.80 -5.81
CA ILE A 58 -0.30 -5.79 -6.66
C ILE A 58 -0.48 -6.14 -8.14
N ARG A 59 -0.19 -7.40 -8.53
CA ARG A 59 -0.25 -7.83 -9.93
C ARG A 59 -1.66 -7.79 -10.53
N TYR A 60 -2.67 -8.10 -9.73
CA TYR A 60 -4.06 -8.19 -10.19
C TYR A 60 -4.94 -7.03 -9.71
N GLY A 61 -4.43 -6.13 -8.86
CA GLY A 61 -5.17 -4.98 -8.35
C GLY A 61 -5.69 -4.08 -9.46
N ASP A 62 -4.82 -3.66 -10.38
CA ASP A 62 -5.21 -2.81 -11.52
C ASP A 62 -6.22 -3.50 -12.44
N VAL A 63 -6.08 -4.82 -12.62
CA VAL A 63 -7.02 -5.62 -13.43
C VAL A 63 -8.41 -5.60 -12.82
N VAL A 64 -8.51 -5.82 -11.51
CA VAL A 64 -9.79 -5.82 -10.78
C VAL A 64 -10.39 -4.41 -10.75
N ALA A 65 -9.55 -3.39 -10.56
CA ALA A 65 -9.97 -1.99 -10.60
C ALA A 65 -10.53 -1.60 -11.99
N ASP A 66 -9.86 -2.03 -13.06
CA ASP A 66 -10.31 -1.82 -14.43
C ASP A 66 -11.62 -2.54 -14.74
N GLU A 67 -11.80 -3.76 -14.22
CA GLU A 67 -13.05 -4.49 -14.37
C GLU A 67 -14.19 -3.80 -13.63
N MET A 68 -13.94 -3.37 -12.40
CA MET A 68 -14.89 -2.56 -11.63
C MET A 68 -15.25 -1.26 -12.36
N ARG A 69 -14.27 -0.57 -12.96
CA ARG A 69 -14.46 0.64 -13.76
C ARG A 69 -15.31 0.36 -15.00
N ARG A 70 -15.03 -0.72 -15.75
CA ARG A 70 -15.85 -1.13 -16.90
C ARG A 70 -17.30 -1.42 -16.50
N MET A 71 -17.50 -2.14 -15.40
CA MET A 71 -18.84 -2.42 -14.87
C MET A 71 -19.55 -1.15 -14.41
N ARG A 72 -18.83 -0.18 -13.84
CA ARG A 72 -19.36 1.14 -13.50
C ARG A 72 -19.85 1.89 -14.75
N ILE A 73 -18.99 2.04 -15.76
CA ILE A 73 -19.34 2.73 -17.01
C ILE A 73 -20.56 2.08 -17.66
N ALA A 74 -20.61 0.75 -17.75
CA ALA A 74 -21.74 0.03 -18.34
C ALA A 74 -23.07 0.26 -17.58
N ARG A 75 -23.03 0.48 -16.27
CA ARG A 75 -24.22 0.84 -15.48
C ARG A 75 -24.64 2.28 -15.74
N GLU A 76 -23.69 3.22 -15.71
CA GLU A 76 -23.95 4.64 -15.98
C GLU A 76 -24.56 4.83 -17.39
N SER A 77 -24.07 4.11 -18.41
CA SER A 77 -24.64 4.11 -19.75
C SER A 77 -26.08 3.58 -19.84
N ARG A 78 -26.52 2.76 -18.88
CA ARG A 78 -27.90 2.26 -18.77
C ARG A 78 -28.81 3.21 -17.96
N GLY A 79 -28.35 4.42 -17.66
CA GLY A 79 -29.09 5.42 -16.89
C GLY A 79 -29.07 5.18 -15.38
N PHE A 80 -28.15 4.34 -14.87
CA PHE A 80 -28.02 4.12 -13.44
C PHE A 80 -27.16 5.21 -12.79
N GLU A 81 -27.74 5.95 -11.86
CA GLU A 81 -27.04 6.92 -11.02
C GLU A 81 -27.21 6.53 -9.54
N ALA A 82 -26.09 6.34 -8.83
CA ALA A 82 -26.12 5.88 -7.44
C ALA A 82 -26.41 7.07 -6.50
N ARG A 83 -27.69 7.34 -6.23
CA ARG A 83 -28.12 8.49 -5.40
C ARG A 83 -28.51 8.15 -3.96
N GLY A 84 -28.37 6.89 -3.52
CA GLY A 84 -28.71 6.51 -2.14
C GLY A 84 -28.79 5.00 -1.87
N VAL A 85 -29.26 4.64 -0.67
CA VAL A 85 -29.38 3.26 -0.16
C VAL A 85 -30.22 2.32 -1.04
N ARG A 86 -31.21 2.86 -1.77
CA ARG A 86 -32.02 2.10 -2.73
C ARG A 86 -31.19 1.45 -3.86
N HIS A 87 -29.98 1.96 -4.10
CA HIS A 87 -29.08 1.48 -5.13
C HIS A 87 -28.10 0.39 -4.64
N TRP A 88 -28.09 0.08 -3.34
CA TRP A 88 -27.17 -0.91 -2.76
C TRP A 88 -27.34 -2.30 -3.37
N GLY A 89 -28.57 -2.71 -3.72
CA GLY A 89 -28.80 -3.99 -4.38
C GLY A 89 -28.09 -4.11 -5.74
N VAL A 90 -27.99 -3.02 -6.50
CA VAL A 90 -27.27 -3.00 -7.79
C VAL A 90 -25.76 -3.01 -7.57
N LEU A 91 -25.27 -2.30 -6.56
CA LEU A 91 -23.86 -2.32 -6.17
C LEU A 91 -23.46 -3.72 -5.68
N ALA A 92 -24.27 -4.36 -4.85
CA ALA A 92 -24.07 -5.72 -4.35
C ALA A 92 -24.02 -6.74 -5.49
N LYS A 93 -24.94 -6.66 -6.47
CA LYS A 93 -24.90 -7.52 -7.68
C LYS A 93 -23.60 -7.35 -8.46
N SER A 94 -23.09 -6.13 -8.51
CA SER A 94 -21.84 -5.83 -9.22
C SER A 94 -20.62 -6.32 -8.44
N ALA A 95 -20.62 -6.17 -7.13
CA ALA A 95 -19.59 -6.74 -6.26
C ALA A 95 -19.57 -8.28 -6.35
N GLY A 96 -20.75 -8.92 -6.34
CA GLY A 96 -20.88 -10.36 -6.52
C GLY A 96 -20.37 -10.85 -7.87
N ALA A 97 -20.73 -10.16 -8.96
CA ALA A 97 -20.21 -10.48 -10.29
C ALA A 97 -18.68 -10.29 -10.38
N LEU A 98 -18.14 -9.23 -9.79
CA LEU A 98 -16.69 -8.99 -9.73
C LEU A 98 -15.98 -10.09 -8.91
N PHE A 99 -16.58 -10.51 -7.80
CA PHE A 99 -16.06 -11.58 -6.95
C PHE A 99 -15.98 -12.91 -7.70
N ILE A 100 -17.05 -13.33 -8.36
CA ILE A 100 -17.08 -14.58 -9.16
C ILE A 100 -16.00 -14.55 -10.24
N ARG A 101 -15.91 -13.47 -11.02
CA ARG A 101 -14.90 -13.34 -12.08
C ARG A 101 -13.47 -13.33 -11.55
N SER A 102 -13.24 -12.67 -10.41
CA SER A 102 -11.93 -12.65 -9.75
C SER A 102 -11.55 -14.03 -9.22
N TYR A 103 -12.51 -14.77 -8.65
CA TYR A 103 -12.34 -16.14 -8.18
C TYR A 103 -11.99 -17.10 -9.34
N GLU A 104 -12.79 -17.11 -10.41
CA GLU A 104 -12.55 -17.93 -11.60
C GLU A 104 -11.19 -17.61 -12.26
N ARG A 105 -10.76 -16.34 -12.22
CA ARG A 105 -9.43 -15.95 -12.67
C ARG A 105 -8.34 -16.47 -11.73
N GLY A 106 -8.55 -16.37 -10.42
CA GLY A 106 -7.63 -16.89 -9.41
C GLY A 106 -7.42 -18.39 -9.53
N GLU A 107 -8.50 -19.15 -9.72
CA GLU A 107 -8.46 -20.60 -9.94
C GLU A 107 -7.66 -20.96 -11.20
N ARG A 108 -7.93 -20.28 -12.33
CA ARG A 108 -7.15 -20.49 -13.57
C ARG A 108 -5.67 -20.18 -13.39
N VAL A 109 -5.34 -19.13 -12.64
CA VAL A 109 -3.94 -18.79 -12.34
C VAL A 109 -3.30 -19.84 -11.44
N HIS A 110 -4.00 -20.30 -10.40
CA HIS A 110 -3.52 -21.33 -9.51
C HIS A 110 -3.26 -22.65 -10.24
N LEU A 111 -4.19 -23.09 -11.09
CA LEU A 111 -4.00 -24.29 -11.92
C LEU A 111 -2.80 -24.14 -12.87
N ALA A 112 -2.62 -22.96 -13.47
CA ALA A 112 -1.45 -22.67 -14.30
C ALA A 112 -0.13 -22.60 -13.51
N MET A 113 -0.18 -22.27 -12.22
CA MET A 113 0.99 -22.32 -11.34
C MET A 113 1.34 -23.77 -11.00
N VAL A 114 0.34 -24.58 -10.64
CA VAL A 114 0.52 -26.00 -10.34
C VAL A 114 1.11 -26.74 -11.55
N SER A 115 0.61 -26.47 -12.75
CA SER A 115 1.16 -27.08 -13.98
C SER A 115 2.60 -26.67 -14.30
N ARG A 116 3.07 -25.54 -13.75
CA ARG A 116 4.46 -25.06 -13.87
C ARG A 116 5.37 -25.49 -12.71
N GLY A 117 4.90 -26.37 -11.83
CA GLY A 117 5.70 -26.90 -10.71
C GLY A 117 5.67 -26.03 -9.45
N TYR A 118 4.58 -25.29 -9.21
CA TYR A 118 4.43 -24.49 -8.00
C TYR A 118 4.49 -25.34 -6.72
N ALA A 119 5.51 -25.08 -5.88
CA ALA A 119 5.81 -25.82 -4.66
C ALA A 119 5.51 -25.04 -3.35
N GLY A 120 4.58 -24.07 -3.40
CA GLY A 120 4.19 -23.28 -2.23
C GLY A 120 4.93 -21.95 -2.04
N SER A 121 5.83 -21.60 -2.96
CA SER A 121 6.43 -20.27 -3.03
C SER A 121 6.55 -19.82 -4.49
N MET A 122 6.36 -18.52 -4.71
CA MET A 122 6.56 -17.94 -6.04
C MET A 122 8.03 -17.51 -6.15
N PRO A 123 8.77 -17.92 -7.20
CA PRO A 123 10.16 -17.50 -7.35
C PRO A 123 10.21 -15.97 -7.50
N VAL A 124 10.98 -15.34 -6.63
CA VAL A 124 11.25 -13.90 -6.66
C VAL A 124 12.30 -13.68 -7.74
N ILE A 125 11.91 -13.10 -8.88
CA ILE A 125 12.77 -13.00 -10.06
C ILE A 125 13.73 -11.79 -10.01
N ASP A 126 13.59 -10.85 -9.07
CA ASP A 126 14.54 -9.73 -8.95
C ASP A 126 15.15 -9.63 -7.56
N GLU A 127 16.43 -9.96 -7.46
CA GLU A 127 17.29 -9.45 -6.42
C GLU A 127 17.79 -8.05 -6.82
N VAL A 128 16.95 -7.03 -6.63
CA VAL A 128 17.46 -5.65 -6.70
C VAL A 128 18.29 -5.40 -5.43
N ALA A 129 19.61 -5.50 -5.59
CA ALA A 129 20.56 -5.08 -4.57
C ALA A 129 20.63 -3.54 -4.56
N ALA A 130 20.38 -2.94 -3.39
CA ALA A 130 20.41 -1.49 -3.26
C ALA A 130 21.80 -0.95 -3.56
N THR A 131 21.91 -0.06 -4.54
CA THR A 131 23.18 0.55 -4.97
C THR A 131 23.68 1.51 -3.88
N ARG A 132 25.00 1.68 -3.70
CA ARG A 132 25.59 2.57 -2.66
C ARG A 132 25.03 4.00 -2.67
N ALA A 133 24.59 4.52 -3.82
CA ALA A 133 23.94 5.82 -3.92
C ALA A 133 22.54 5.85 -3.26
N GLN A 134 21.77 4.75 -3.30
CA GLN A 134 20.49 4.65 -2.62
C GLN A 134 20.66 4.66 -1.09
N TRP A 135 21.75 4.08 -0.58
CA TRP A 135 22.11 4.18 0.84
C TRP A 135 22.40 5.63 1.26
N THR A 136 23.05 6.42 0.42
CA THR A 136 23.32 7.84 0.73
C THR A 136 22.05 8.69 0.71
N TYR A 137 21.12 8.45 -0.22
CA TYR A 137 19.83 9.15 -0.24
C TYR A 137 18.91 8.72 0.90
N ALA A 138 18.90 7.42 1.23
CA ALA A 138 18.17 6.90 2.38
C ALA A 138 18.70 7.46 3.72
N LEU A 139 19.96 7.91 3.78
CA LEU A 139 20.56 8.54 4.97
C LEU A 139 20.16 10.02 5.13
N ILE A 140 19.81 10.71 4.05
CA ILE A 140 19.41 12.13 4.08
C ILE A 140 18.06 12.31 4.81
N LEU A 141 17.14 11.36 4.64
CA LEU A 141 15.83 11.32 5.31
C LEU A 141 15.90 11.26 6.85
N PRO A 142 16.64 10.31 7.48
CA PRO A 142 16.83 10.29 8.91
C PRO A 142 17.69 11.46 9.39
N LEU A 143 18.60 12.00 8.57
CA LEU A 143 19.38 13.21 8.92
C LEU A 143 18.51 14.47 9.01
N THR A 144 17.56 14.66 8.08
CA THR A 144 16.62 15.78 8.15
C THR A 144 15.62 15.58 9.29
N ALA A 145 15.16 14.35 9.54
CA ALA A 145 14.35 14.03 10.71
C ALA A 145 15.10 14.24 12.04
N LEU A 146 16.38 13.84 12.12
CA LEU A 146 17.27 14.12 13.25
C LEU A 146 17.48 15.61 13.44
N ALA A 147 17.68 16.38 12.36
CA ALA A 147 17.81 17.82 12.43
C ALA A 147 16.55 18.49 12.99
N VAL A 148 15.36 18.03 12.59
CA VAL A 148 14.08 18.51 13.14
C VAL A 148 13.92 18.11 14.62
N CYS A 149 14.28 16.88 14.99
CA CYS A 149 14.26 16.43 16.39
C CYS A 149 15.25 17.19 17.27
N LEU A 150 16.46 17.46 16.77
CA LEU A 150 17.49 18.21 17.48
C LEU A 150 17.12 19.69 17.62
N LEU A 151 16.56 20.32 16.57
CA LEU A 151 16.03 21.68 16.65
C LEU A 151 14.89 21.79 17.69
N GLY A 152 14.02 20.78 17.73
CA GLY A 152 12.98 20.67 18.76
C GLY A 152 13.55 20.53 20.17
N TRP A 153 14.67 19.80 20.33
CA TRP A 153 15.34 19.60 21.62
C TRP A 153 16.14 20.83 22.07
N THR A 154 16.75 21.57 21.14
CA THR A 154 17.50 22.81 21.45
C THR A 154 16.61 24.01 21.77
N LEU A 155 15.32 23.95 21.40
CA LEU A 155 14.32 24.96 21.80
C LEU A 155 13.62 24.62 23.12
N SER A 156 13.85 23.43 23.70
CA SER A 156 13.36 23.00 25.03
C SER A 156 14.24 23.56 26.15
#